data_AF-A0A645CBA0-F1
#
_entry.id   AF-A0A645CBA0-F1
#
_cell.length_a   1.000
_cell.length_b   1.000
_cell.length_c   1.000
_cell.angle_alpha   90.00
_cell.angle_beta   90.00
_cell.angle_gamma   90.00
#
_symmetry.space_group_name_H-M   'P 1'
#
loop_
_entity.id
_entity.type
_entity.pdbx_description
1 polymer ?
#
loop_
_entity_poly.entity_id
_entity_poly.type
_entity_poly.pdbx_seq_one_letter_code
_entity_poly.pdbx_strand_id
1 'polypeptide(L)'
;MKDQLFHAKKLLGIIDTVFNEFEKSFVNMTMVQMNNERLQDYLKKVFPEPGNPKDTIGKNKALRQREWAEYFFQEGKGNRIKGVQGTLWAAYNGVTELLDHAKKKNMDRHLNSIWFGEDAAIKMRAFHSAEKILKKCL
;
A
#
# COMPACT_ATOMS: atom_id res chain seq x y z
N MET A 1 1.88 -2.84 -39.12
CA MET A 1 0.73 -2.04 -38.62
C MET A 1 -0.35 -2.91 -37.98
N LYS A 2 -0.83 -3.99 -38.63
CA LYS A 2 -1.79 -4.94 -38.03
C LYS A 2 -1.28 -5.62 -36.75
N ASP A 3 0.00 -5.99 -36.72
CA ASP A 3 0.61 -6.64 -35.54
C ASP A 3 0.74 -5.70 -34.33
N GLN A 4 1.04 -4.41 -34.57
CA GLN A 4 1.08 -3.40 -33.51
C GLN A 4 -0.29 -3.16 -32.90
N LEU A 5 -1.35 -3.15 -33.71
CA LEU A 5 -2.73 -3.02 -33.25
C LEU A 5 -3.18 -4.26 -32.45
N PHE A 6 -2.76 -5.45 -32.87
CA PHE A 6 -2.99 -6.70 -32.14
C PHE A 6 -2.26 -6.74 -30.80
N HIS A 7 -0.97 -6.36 -30.76
CA HIS A 7 -0.21 -6.27 -29.52
C HIS A 7 -0.76 -5.21 -28.58
N ALA A 8 -1.14 -4.02 -29.09
CA ALA A 8 -1.80 -2.99 -28.30
C ALA A 8 -3.12 -3.49 -27.71
N LYS A 9 -3.95 -4.20 -28.50
CA LYS A 9 -5.20 -4.79 -28.02
C LYS A 9 -4.97 -5.87 -26.95
N LYS A 10 -3.94 -6.71 -27.12
CA LYS A 10 -3.56 -7.73 -26.12
C LYS A 10 -3.03 -7.10 -24.83
N LEU A 11 -2.21 -6.05 -24.95
CA LEU A 11 -1.72 -5.28 -23.80
C LEU A 11 -2.87 -4.60 -23.06
N LEU A 12 -3.80 -3.95 -23.79
CA LEU A 12 -5.00 -3.36 -23.21
C LEU A 12 -5.84 -4.40 -22.46
N GLY A 13 -6.09 -5.58 -23.07
CA GLY A 13 -6.84 -6.64 -22.40
C GLY A 13 -6.16 -7.20 -21.14
N ILE A 14 -4.82 -7.25 -21.10
CA ILE A 14 -4.06 -7.64 -19.89
C ILE A 14 -4.18 -6.54 -18.83
N ILE A 15 -4.03 -5.27 -19.24
CA ILE A 15 -4.17 -4.11 -18.37
C ILE A 15 -5.57 -4.11 -17.74
N ASP A 16 -6.63 -4.20 -18.54
CA ASP A 16 -8.01 -4.20 -18.06
C ASP A 16 -8.26 -5.34 -17.05
N THR A 17 -7.75 -6.54 -17.34
CA THR A 17 -7.89 -7.69 -16.42
C THR A 17 -7.22 -7.40 -15.08
N VAL A 18 -5.97 -6.93 -15.11
CA VAL A 18 -5.18 -6.63 -13.91
C VAL A 18 -5.83 -5.49 -13.10
N PHE A 19 -6.30 -4.43 -13.76
CA PHE A 19 -7.00 -3.33 -13.10
C PHE A 19 -8.31 -3.79 -12.44
N ASN A 20 -9.07 -4.66 -13.10
CA ASN A 20 -10.29 -5.24 -12.54
C ASN A 20 -10.00 -6.13 -11.32
N GLU A 21 -8.89 -6.88 -11.32
CA GLU A 21 -8.46 -7.67 -10.16
C GLU A 21 -8.06 -6.78 -8.98
N PHE A 22 -7.32 -5.69 -9.24
CA PHE A 22 -6.99 -4.70 -8.22
C PHE A 22 -8.24 -4.04 -7.62
N GLU A 23 -9.17 -3.61 -8.47
CA GLU A 23 -10.43 -3.02 -8.03
C GLU A 23 -11.19 -3.97 -7.10
N LYS A 24 -11.35 -5.25 -7.49
CA LYS A 24 -11.99 -6.26 -6.64
C LYS A 24 -11.29 -6.40 -5.30
N SER A 25 -9.95 -6.43 -5.29
CA SER A 25 -9.19 -6.48 -4.05
C SER A 25 -9.44 -5.25 -3.18
N PHE A 26 -9.45 -4.04 -3.74
CA PHE A 26 -9.72 -2.81 -2.99
C PHE A 26 -11.14 -2.76 -2.42
N VAL A 27 -12.16 -3.17 -3.19
CA VAL A 27 -13.53 -3.31 -2.69
C VAL A 27 -13.59 -4.33 -1.55
N ASN A 28 -12.95 -5.49 -1.69
CA ASN A 28 -12.92 -6.50 -0.63
C ASN A 28 -12.21 -5.99 0.64
N MET A 29 -11.22 -5.11 0.53
CA MET A 29 -10.56 -4.50 1.69
C MET A 29 -11.51 -3.61 2.50
N THR A 30 -12.57 -3.03 1.93
CA THR A 30 -13.55 -2.25 2.70
C THR A 30 -14.42 -3.13 3.60
N MET A 31 -14.49 -4.43 3.31
CA MET A 31 -15.31 -5.39 4.08
C MET A 31 -14.57 -5.93 5.31
N VAL A 32 -13.27 -5.68 5.45
CA VAL A 32 -12.45 -6.20 6.54
C VAL A 32 -12.15 -5.10 7.54
N GLN A 33 -12.74 -5.18 8.74
CA GLN A 33 -12.41 -4.30 9.86
C GLN A 33 -11.05 -4.65 10.48
N MET A 34 -10.31 -3.61 10.85
CA MET A 34 -8.97 -3.70 11.43
C MET A 34 -9.04 -3.30 12.90
N ASN A 35 -8.88 -4.28 13.79
CA ASN A 35 -8.58 -3.99 15.18
C ASN A 35 -7.09 -3.61 15.33
N ASN A 36 -6.71 -3.15 16.52
CA ASN A 36 -5.35 -2.69 16.78
C ASN A 36 -4.30 -3.78 16.50
N GLU A 37 -4.51 -5.01 17.00
CA GLU A 37 -3.58 -6.12 16.79
C GLU A 37 -3.35 -6.43 15.31
N ARG A 38 -4.43 -6.55 14.54
CA ARG A 38 -4.37 -6.83 13.10
C ARG A 38 -3.68 -5.69 12.34
N LEU A 39 -3.94 -4.44 12.72
CA LEU A 39 -3.27 -3.27 12.12
C LEU A 39 -1.77 -3.30 12.39
N GLN A 40 -1.36 -3.52 13.64
CA GLN A 40 0.06 -3.58 14.01
C GLN A 40 0.77 -4.72 13.27
N ASP A 41 0.15 -5.89 13.17
CA ASP A 41 0.70 -7.02 12.42
C ASP A 41 0.77 -6.77 10.91
N TYR A 42 -0.20 -6.04 10.36
CA TYR A 42 -0.15 -5.58 8.97
C TYR A 42 1.02 -4.62 8.77
N LEU A 43 1.13 -3.57 9.59
CA LEU A 43 2.17 -2.54 9.46
C LEU A 43 3.58 -3.09 9.72
N LYS A 44 3.74 -4.08 10.60
CA LYS A 44 5.02 -4.81 10.77
C LYS A 44 5.46 -5.53 9.51
N LYS A 45 4.52 -6.08 8.74
CA LYS A 45 4.82 -6.76 7.45
C LYS A 45 5.12 -5.74 6.34
N VAL A 46 4.43 -4.60 6.34
CA VAL A 46 4.67 -3.51 5.36
C VAL A 46 6.02 -2.84 5.59
N PHE A 47 6.34 -2.52 6.85
CA PHE A 47 7.58 -1.87 7.27
C PHE A 47 8.35 -2.79 8.22
N PRO A 48 9.03 -3.83 7.73
CA PRO A 48 9.77 -4.75 8.58
C PRO A 48 10.97 -4.08 9.25
N GLU A 49 11.39 -4.63 10.40
CA GLU A 49 12.68 -4.26 10.99
C GLU A 49 13.83 -4.77 10.10
N PRO A 50 15.01 -4.12 10.13
CA PRO A 50 16.15 -4.58 9.37
C PRO A 50 16.59 -5.98 9.83
N GLY A 51 17.08 -6.79 8.89
CA GLY A 51 17.57 -8.15 9.20
C GLY A 51 18.80 -8.17 10.10
N ASN A 52 19.54 -7.06 10.18
CA ASN A 52 20.65 -6.88 11.12
C ASN A 52 20.15 -6.24 12.42
N PRO A 53 20.18 -6.94 13.58
CA PRO A 53 19.71 -6.40 14.86
C PRO A 53 20.49 -5.18 15.36
N LYS A 54 21.71 -4.95 14.85
CA LYS A 54 22.53 -3.78 15.21
C LYS A 54 22.20 -2.53 14.39
N ASP A 55 21.36 -2.64 13.36
CA ASP A 55 20.93 -1.50 12.55
C ASP A 55 19.83 -0.71 13.28
N THR A 56 20.26 0.13 14.22
CA THR A 56 19.39 1.00 15.01
C THR A 56 18.71 2.07 14.13
N ILE A 57 19.36 2.50 13.06
CA ILE A 57 18.85 3.52 12.13
C ILE A 57 17.67 2.95 11.33
N GLY A 58 17.86 1.79 10.71
CA GLY A 58 16.82 1.09 9.97
C GLY A 58 15.63 0.73 10.86
N LYS A 59 15.90 0.29 12.09
CA LYS A 59 14.84 0.03 13.09
C LYS A 59 14.04 1.28 13.41
N ASN A 60 14.69 2.40 13.71
CA ASN A 60 14.01 3.67 14.01
C ASN A 60 13.23 4.20 12.80
N LYS A 61 13.73 4.02 11.57
CA LYS A 61 13.01 4.35 10.34
C LYS A 61 11.71 3.54 10.24
N ALA A 62 11.79 2.22 10.41
CA ALA A 62 10.62 1.34 10.33
C ALA A 62 9.57 1.68 11.39
N LEU A 63 9.98 1.90 12.65
CA LEU A 63 9.07 2.30 13.73
C LEU A 63 8.34 3.60 13.40
N ARG A 64 9.07 4.64 12.98
CA ARG A 64 8.48 5.92 12.58
C ARG A 64 7.49 5.77 11.43
N GLN A 65 7.81 4.94 10.43
CA GLN A 65 6.89 4.69 9.32
C GLN A 65 5.60 4.00 9.79
N ARG A 66 5.68 3.06 10.74
CA ARG A 66 4.49 2.42 11.32
C ARG A 66 3.63 3.43 12.09
N GLU A 67 4.24 4.29 12.91
CA GLU A 67 3.53 5.35 13.66
C GLU A 67 2.77 6.29 12.72
N TRP A 68 3.42 6.77 11.66
CA TRP A 68 2.75 7.64 10.69
C TRP A 68 1.67 6.90 9.88
N ALA A 69 1.91 5.66 9.49
CA ALA A 69 0.90 4.87 8.78
C ALA A 69 -0.33 4.60 9.67
N GLU A 70 -0.13 4.39 10.97
CA GLU A 70 -1.22 4.27 11.96
C GLU A 70 -1.98 5.59 12.14
N TYR A 71 -1.26 6.72 12.19
CA TYR A 71 -1.89 8.04 12.18
C TYR A 71 -2.77 8.22 10.92
N PHE A 72 -2.23 7.95 9.73
CA PHE A 72 -3.00 8.10 8.48
C PHE A 72 -4.10 7.05 8.33
N PHE A 73 -4.00 5.87 8.95
CA PHE A 73 -5.11 4.93 9.01
C PHE A 73 -6.37 5.56 9.65
N GLN A 74 -6.19 6.43 10.65
CA GLN A 74 -7.29 7.12 11.34
C GLN A 74 -7.63 8.48 10.69
N GLU A 75 -6.61 9.26 10.38
CA GLU A 75 -6.70 10.68 10.00
C GLU A 75 -6.44 10.96 8.53
N GLY A 76 -6.07 9.93 7.75
CA GLY A 76 -5.76 10.05 6.34
C GLY A 76 -6.92 10.58 5.51
N LYS A 77 -6.59 11.18 4.38
CA LYS A 77 -7.57 11.74 3.46
C LYS A 77 -8.53 10.65 3.00
N GLY A 78 -9.82 10.87 3.24
CA GLY A 78 -10.87 9.90 2.90
C GLY A 78 -11.01 8.72 3.87
N ASN A 79 -10.09 8.53 4.82
CA ASN A 79 -10.15 7.41 5.76
C ASN A 79 -11.22 7.57 6.84
N ARG A 80 -11.78 8.77 7.02
CA ARG A 80 -12.94 9.02 7.90
C ARG A 80 -14.30 8.85 7.20
N ILE A 81 -14.33 8.51 5.90
CA ILE A 81 -15.57 8.27 5.16
C ILE A 81 -16.27 7.04 5.74
N LYS A 82 -17.60 7.12 5.90
CA LYS A 82 -18.43 5.99 6.34
C LYS A 82 -18.27 4.82 5.36
N GLY A 83 -17.95 3.63 5.88
CA GLY A 83 -17.66 2.44 5.07
C GLY A 83 -16.18 2.26 4.71
N VAL A 84 -15.34 3.28 4.92
CA VAL A 84 -13.87 3.18 4.81
C VAL A 84 -13.23 3.16 6.19
N GLN A 85 -13.75 3.95 7.13
CA GLN A 85 -13.16 4.08 8.46
C GLN A 85 -12.98 2.73 9.16
N GLY A 86 -11.77 2.50 9.67
CA GLY A 86 -11.41 1.27 10.38
C GLY A 86 -11.12 0.06 9.49
N THR A 87 -11.25 0.17 8.18
CA THR A 87 -11.11 -0.98 7.27
C THR A 87 -9.68 -1.24 6.83
N LEU A 88 -9.42 -2.42 6.26
CA LEU A 88 -8.15 -2.74 5.62
C LEU A 88 -7.86 -1.78 4.44
N TRP A 89 -8.90 -1.25 3.80
CA TRP A 89 -8.76 -0.23 2.77
C TRP A 89 -8.22 1.09 3.35
N ALA A 90 -8.72 1.51 4.52
CA ALA A 90 -8.14 2.64 5.24
C ALA A 90 -6.67 2.39 5.62
N ALA A 91 -6.32 1.17 6.03
CA ALA A 91 -4.94 0.83 6.41
C ALA A 91 -4.00 0.89 5.21
N TYR A 92 -4.42 0.36 4.06
CA TYR A 92 -3.67 0.46 2.81
C TYR A 92 -3.52 1.93 2.38
N ASN A 93 -4.61 2.70 2.38
CA ASN A 93 -4.57 4.12 2.02
C ASN A 93 -3.62 4.92 2.93
N GLY A 94 -3.61 4.63 4.23
CA GLY A 94 -2.70 5.29 5.17
C GLY A 94 -1.22 5.06 4.83
N VAL A 95 -0.87 3.87 4.35
CA VAL A 95 0.47 3.57 3.82
C VAL A 95 0.74 4.36 2.54
N THR A 96 -0.20 4.39 1.59
CA THR A 96 0.00 5.11 0.32
C THR A 96 0.16 6.62 0.55
N GLU A 97 -0.64 7.22 1.44
CA GLU A 97 -0.56 8.64 1.75
C GLU A 97 0.79 9.00 2.39
N LEU A 98 1.25 8.19 3.34
CA LEU A 98 2.59 8.36 3.93
C LEU A 98 3.69 8.42 2.86
N LEU A 99 3.65 7.51 1.89
CA LEU A 99 4.71 7.36 0.90
C LEU A 99 4.62 8.42 -0.19
N ASP A 100 3.41 8.71 -0.66
CA ASP A 100 3.22 9.53 -1.85
C ASP A 100 3.20 11.03 -1.50
N HIS A 101 2.72 11.40 -0.31
CA HIS A 101 2.61 12.80 0.13
C HIS A 101 3.70 13.26 1.10
N ALA A 102 4.74 12.47 1.34
CA ALA A 102 5.89 12.91 2.12
C ALA A 102 6.53 14.17 1.51
N LYS A 103 6.68 15.24 2.30
CA LYS A 103 7.42 16.44 1.87
C LYS A 103 8.90 16.09 1.65
N LYS A 104 9.38 16.10 0.40
CA LYS A 104 10.80 15.87 0.07
C LYS A 104 11.40 17.07 -0.66
N LYS A 105 12.70 17.30 -0.42
CA LYS A 105 13.46 18.44 -0.98
C LYS A 105 13.70 18.34 -2.50
N ASN A 106 13.72 17.12 -3.06
CA ASN A 106 13.93 16.87 -4.49
C ASN A 106 12.73 16.10 -5.05
N MET A 107 11.94 16.76 -5.89
CA MET A 107 10.69 16.23 -6.41
C MET A 107 10.90 15.10 -7.43
N ASP A 108 11.87 15.23 -8.33
CA ASP A 108 12.12 14.21 -9.36
C ASP A 108 12.58 12.89 -8.75
N ARG A 109 13.47 12.96 -7.75
CA ARG A 109 13.91 11.77 -7.00
C ARG A 109 12.76 11.15 -6.22
N HIS A 110 11.85 11.97 -5.71
CA HIS A 110 10.66 11.51 -5.00
C HIS A 110 9.69 10.79 -5.95
N LEU A 111 9.39 11.38 -7.11
CA LEU A 111 8.51 10.78 -8.11
C LEU A 111 9.04 9.43 -8.61
N ASN A 112 10.34 9.36 -8.90
CA ASN A 112 10.98 8.10 -9.25
C ASN A 112 10.84 7.04 -8.14
N SER A 113 10.96 7.44 -6.87
CA SER A 113 10.75 6.53 -5.73
C SER A 113 9.32 6.02 -5.66
N ILE A 114 8.33 6.92 -5.82
CA ILE A 114 6.89 6.59 -5.79
C ILE A 114 6.53 5.59 -6.88
N TRP A 115 7.04 5.77 -8.10
CA TRP A 115 6.66 4.99 -9.28
C TRP A 115 7.49 3.72 -9.45
N PHE A 116 8.80 3.78 -9.19
CA PHE A 116 9.72 2.70 -9.60
C PHE A 116 10.72 2.29 -8.52
N GLY A 117 10.76 2.98 -7.37
CA GLY A 117 11.79 2.78 -6.35
C GLY A 117 11.29 2.13 -5.06
N GLU A 118 11.90 2.53 -3.95
CA GLU A 118 11.62 1.99 -2.62
C GLU A 118 10.14 2.16 -2.25
N ASP A 119 9.58 3.35 -2.48
CA ASP A 119 8.20 3.66 -2.11
C ASP A 119 7.20 2.83 -2.95
N ALA A 120 7.49 2.57 -4.23
CA ALA A 120 6.72 1.65 -5.06
C ALA A 120 6.75 0.22 -4.52
N ALA A 121 7.94 -0.27 -4.13
CA ALA A 121 8.11 -1.60 -3.56
C ALA A 121 7.37 -1.77 -2.23
N ILE A 122 7.32 -0.73 -1.39
CA ILE A 122 6.55 -0.74 -0.15
C ILE A 122 5.05 -0.80 -0.46
N LYS A 123 4.52 -0.02 -1.41
CA LYS A 123 3.10 -0.08 -1.80
C LYS A 123 2.71 -1.48 -2.31
N MET A 124 3.55 -2.14 -3.10
CA MET A 124 3.31 -3.53 -3.52
C MET A 124 3.29 -4.50 -2.33
N ARG A 125 4.21 -4.34 -1.38
CA ARG A 125 4.24 -5.16 -0.15
C ARG A 125 2.99 -4.94 0.70
N ALA A 126 2.52 -3.69 0.79
CA ALA A 126 1.29 -3.32 1.48
C ALA A 126 0.07 -3.98 0.84
N PHE A 127 -0.01 -3.98 -0.49
CA PHE A 127 -1.07 -4.67 -1.23
C PHE A 127 -1.05 -6.18 -0.99
N HIS A 128 0.08 -6.85 -1.21
CA HIS A 128 0.20 -8.30 -1.00
C HIS A 128 -0.07 -8.71 0.45
N SER A 129 0.31 -7.87 1.42
CA SER A 129 0.02 -8.13 2.85
C SER A 129 -1.48 -8.03 3.13
N ALA A 130 -2.18 -7.10 2.46
CA ALA A 130 -3.64 -6.97 2.56
C ALA A 130 -4.34 -8.17 1.89
N GLU A 131 -3.90 -8.61 0.71
CA GLU A 131 -4.46 -9.81 0.05
C GLU A 131 -4.34 -11.07 0.92
N LYS A 132 -3.24 -11.22 1.66
CA LYS A 132 -3.07 -12.32 2.62
C LYS A 132 -4.06 -12.26 3.78
N ILE A 133 -4.53 -11.06 4.16
CA ILE A 133 -5.59 -10.90 5.16
C ILE A 133 -6.93 -11.24 4.52
N LEU A 134 -7.21 -10.75 3.31
CA LEU A 134 -8.45 -11.07 2.58
C LEU A 134 -8.67 -12.58 2.47
N LYS A 135 -7.65 -13.33 2.06
CA LYS A 135 -7.69 -14.81 1.94
C LYS A 135 -7.95 -15.56 3.25
N LYS A 136 -7.85 -14.90 4.41
CA LYS A 136 -8.14 -15.47 5.72
C LYS A 136 -9.52 -15.09 6.25
N CYS A 137 -10.15 -14.07 5.68
CA CYS A 137 -11.40 -13.51 6.15
C CYS A 137 -12.58 -13.78 5.21
N LEU A 138 -12.29 -14.05 3.93
CA LEU A 138 -13.23 -14.49 2.90
C LEU A 138 -12.98 -15.96 2.58
#